data_AF-A0A7J7J9C6-F1
#
_entry.id   AF-A0A7J7J9C6-F1
#
_cell.length_a   1.000
_cell.length_b   1.000
_cell.length_c   1.000
_cell.angle_alpha   90.00
_cell.angle_beta   90.00
_cell.angle_gamma   90.00
#
_symmetry.space_group_name_H-M   'P 1'
#
loop_
_entity.id
_entity.type
_entity.pdbx_description
1 polymer ?
#
loop_
_entity_poly.entity_id
_entity_poly.type
_entity_poly.pdbx_seq_one_letter_code
_entity_poly.pdbx_strand_id
1 'polypeptide(L)'
;MMIGAGSLEINLYNFEDDEFAESPYVLTSPRSLQACDMLGVKPAHLLYKPLADFQDELLSTGLPLRAIYDEYDEHEKLRQRQLRECRDYRDKMIGDRVQHMMSSSAQKFIPCHTLSYEDAGYKSDESHYSSKKLHAASDGEIPSERGQSTASTHCQSYPRRYKVIL
;
A
#
# COMPACT_ATOMS: atom_id res chain seq x y z
N MET A 1 23.58 21.82 -16.71
CA MET A 1 22.64 21.01 -17.51
C MET A 1 21.28 21.71 -17.41
N MET A 2 20.65 22.05 -18.53
CA MET A 2 19.37 22.76 -18.52
C MET A 2 18.25 21.73 -18.34
N ILE A 3 17.53 21.82 -17.23
CA ILE A 3 16.33 21.00 -17.00
C ILE A 3 15.24 21.59 -17.88
N GLY A 4 14.89 20.86 -18.95
CA GLY A 4 13.73 21.17 -19.76
C GLY A 4 12.49 21.13 -18.88
N ALA A 5 11.77 22.25 -18.82
CA ALA A 5 10.52 22.41 -18.12
C ALA A 5 9.38 21.64 -18.85
N GLY A 6 9.45 20.31 -18.85
CA GLY A 6 8.27 19.47 -18.88
C GLY A 6 7.77 19.34 -17.43
N SER A 7 6.46 19.40 -17.21
CA SER A 7 5.85 19.34 -15.88
C SER A 7 6.50 18.26 -15.00
N LEU A 8 7.25 18.68 -13.97
CA LEU A 8 7.99 17.85 -13.01
C LEU A 8 7.00 17.19 -12.03
N GLU A 9 6.05 16.43 -12.56
CA GLU A 9 5.01 15.78 -11.78
C GLU A 9 5.39 14.33 -11.46
N ILE A 10 5.69 14.09 -10.20
CA ILE A 10 5.99 12.78 -9.63
C ILE A 10 4.67 12.09 -9.31
N ASN A 11 4.47 10.90 -9.85
CA ASN A 11 3.18 10.21 -9.87
C ASN A 11 3.39 8.68 -9.73
N LEU A 12 2.30 7.92 -9.55
CA LEU A 12 2.38 6.46 -9.28
C LEU A 12 3.09 5.62 -10.37
N TYR A 13 3.41 6.19 -11.53
CA TYR A 13 4.09 5.49 -12.63
C TYR A 13 5.58 5.80 -12.74
N ASN A 14 6.04 6.96 -12.27
CA ASN A 14 7.42 7.44 -12.44
C ASN A 14 8.14 7.77 -11.12
N PHE A 15 7.49 7.62 -9.96
CA PHE A 15 8.06 8.01 -8.66
C PHE A 15 9.32 7.23 -8.23
N GLU A 16 9.61 6.09 -8.86
CA GLU A 16 10.83 5.31 -8.62
C GLU A 16 11.90 5.54 -9.70
N ASP A 17 11.68 6.47 -10.63
CA ASP A 17 12.65 6.77 -11.68
C ASP A 17 13.84 7.56 -11.11
N ASP A 18 15.05 7.26 -11.60
CA ASP A 18 16.30 7.88 -11.15
C ASP A 18 16.28 9.42 -11.24
N GLU A 19 15.46 9.98 -12.15
CA GLU A 19 15.28 11.43 -12.30
C GLU A 19 14.70 12.11 -11.06
N PHE A 20 14.03 11.37 -10.18
CA PHE A 20 13.44 11.87 -8.93
C PHE A 20 14.11 11.31 -7.67
N ALA A 21 15.22 10.56 -7.78
CA ALA A 21 15.88 9.95 -6.64
C ALA A 21 16.33 10.98 -5.58
N GLU A 22 16.72 12.18 -6.00
CA GLU A 22 17.12 13.29 -5.11
C GLU A 22 15.96 14.24 -4.75
N SER A 23 14.74 13.93 -5.19
CA SER A 23 13.56 14.74 -4.88
C SER A 23 13.19 14.60 -3.39
N PRO A 24 12.84 15.71 -2.70
CA PRO A 24 12.34 15.66 -1.33
C PRO A 24 10.89 15.14 -1.24
N TYR A 25 10.21 14.99 -2.38
CA TYR A 25 8.80 14.56 -2.44
C TYR A 25 8.66 13.21 -3.15
N VAL A 26 7.80 12.34 -2.61
CA VAL A 26 7.47 11.03 -3.20
C VAL A 26 6.44 11.15 -4.31
N LEU A 27 5.39 11.97 -4.13
CA LEU A 27 4.35 12.21 -5.13
C LEU A 27 4.02 13.70 -5.13
N THR A 28 3.92 14.29 -6.31
CA THR A 28 3.46 15.67 -6.50
C THR A 28 2.18 15.75 -7.34
N SER A 29 1.78 14.64 -7.95
CA SER A 29 0.54 14.53 -8.71
C SER A 29 -0.70 14.55 -7.82
N PRO A 30 -1.62 15.53 -7.96
CA PRO A 30 -2.84 15.60 -7.17
C PRO A 30 -3.69 14.34 -7.27
N ARG A 31 -3.79 13.74 -8.46
CA ARG A 31 -4.58 12.51 -8.67
C ARG A 31 -3.94 11.29 -8.02
N SER A 32 -2.62 11.23 -8.02
CA SER A 32 -1.89 10.14 -7.37
C SER A 32 -2.03 10.22 -5.85
N LEU A 33 -1.89 11.44 -5.31
CA LEU A 33 -2.12 11.72 -3.89
C LEU A 33 -3.56 11.37 -3.48
N GLN A 34 -4.54 11.76 -4.30
CA GLN A 34 -5.94 11.43 -4.04
C GLN A 34 -6.19 9.91 -4.03
N ALA A 35 -5.59 9.15 -4.95
CA ALA A 35 -5.73 7.70 -4.95
C ALA A 35 -5.15 7.06 -3.68
N CYS A 36 -3.97 7.52 -3.24
CA CYS A 36 -3.35 7.07 -1.99
C CYS A 36 -4.20 7.42 -0.76
N ASP A 37 -4.72 8.65 -0.69
CA ASP A 37 -5.57 9.12 0.41
C ASP A 37 -6.87 8.30 0.53
N MET A 38 -7.54 8.07 -0.60
CA MET A 38 -8.79 7.29 -0.65
C MET A 38 -8.63 5.84 -0.23
N LEU A 39 -7.45 5.25 -0.45
CA LEU A 39 -7.12 3.89 -0.04
C LEU A 39 -6.42 3.82 1.33
N GLY A 40 -6.18 4.96 1.99
CA GLY A 40 -5.44 5.02 3.26
C GLY A 40 -3.99 4.55 3.16
N VAL A 41 -3.40 4.61 1.96
CA VAL A 41 -2.01 4.19 1.71
C VAL A 41 -1.09 5.39 1.81
N LYS A 42 -0.03 5.29 2.61
CA LYS A 42 1.00 6.33 2.67
C LYS A 42 1.92 6.26 1.44
N PRO A 43 2.16 7.37 0.72
CA PRO A 43 3.04 7.36 -0.45
C PRO A 43 4.43 6.78 -0.19
N ALA A 44 5.02 7.07 0.97
CA ALA A 44 6.34 6.55 1.34
C ALA A 44 6.38 5.01 1.48
N HIS A 45 5.26 4.36 1.80
CA HIS A 45 5.21 2.89 1.89
C HIS A 45 5.18 2.22 0.51
N LEU A 46 4.93 2.98 -0.57
CA LEU A 46 4.95 2.45 -1.92
C LEU A 46 6.37 2.39 -2.50
N LEU A 47 7.34 3.07 -1.90
CA LEU A 47 8.73 3.06 -2.33
C LEU A 47 9.36 1.68 -2.10
N TYR A 48 10.07 1.20 -3.11
CA TYR A 48 10.91 0.02 -2.95
C TYR A 48 11.96 0.26 -1.86
N LYS A 49 12.06 -0.71 -0.95
CA LYS A 49 13.08 -0.76 0.08
C LYS A 49 13.88 -2.04 -0.10
N PRO A 50 15.21 -1.97 -0.30
CA PRO A 50 16.02 -3.15 -0.55
C PRO A 50 16.14 -4.02 0.70
N LEU A 51 16.38 -5.31 0.47
CA LEU A 51 16.58 -6.29 1.56
C LEU A 51 17.75 -5.92 2.49
N ALA A 52 18.79 -5.26 1.98
CA ALA A 52 19.93 -4.83 2.79
C ALA A 52 19.49 -3.91 3.93
N ASP A 53 18.64 -2.93 3.64
CA ASP A 53 18.11 -2.01 4.65
C ASP A 53 17.22 -2.76 5.67
N PHE A 54 16.45 -3.76 5.23
CA PHE A 54 15.70 -4.64 6.15
C PHE A 54 16.61 -5.45 7.06
N GLN A 55 17.72 -5.95 6.53
CA GLN A 55 18.70 -6.70 7.32
C GLN A 55 19.34 -5.78 8.36
N ASP A 56 19.78 -4.58 7.97
CA ASP A 56 20.42 -3.63 8.88
C ASP A 56 19.48 -3.22 10.02
N GLU A 57 18.20 -3.00 9.72
CA GLU A 57 17.19 -2.68 10.73
C GLU A 57 16.86 -3.86 11.64
N LEU A 58 16.55 -5.03 11.07
CA LEU A 58 16.00 -6.16 11.84
C LEU A 58 17.07 -7.05 12.47
N LEU A 59 18.27 -7.16 11.90
CA LEU A 59 19.36 -7.92 12.54
C LEU A 59 19.76 -7.29 13.88
N SER A 60 19.68 -5.96 13.99
CA SER A 60 19.94 -5.24 15.24
C SER A 60 19.00 -5.64 16.38
N THR A 61 17.81 -6.15 16.04
CA THR A 61 16.78 -6.59 17.00
C THR A 61 16.97 -8.05 17.46
N GLY A 62 17.96 -8.77 16.94
CA GLY A 62 18.24 -10.16 17.28
C GLY A 62 17.35 -11.18 16.57
N LEU A 63 16.61 -10.78 15.55
CA LEU A 63 15.81 -11.69 14.73
C LEU A 63 16.70 -12.63 13.91
N PRO A 64 16.35 -13.92 13.77
CA PRO A 64 17.08 -14.82 12.91
C PRO A 64 16.93 -14.40 11.46
N LEU A 65 18.00 -14.56 10.68
CA LEU A 65 18.05 -14.12 9.28
C LEU A 65 16.87 -14.66 8.45
N ARG A 66 16.44 -15.91 8.70
CA ARG A 66 15.28 -16.50 8.02
C ARG A 66 13.99 -15.70 8.22
N ALA A 67 13.71 -15.26 9.45
CA ALA A 67 12.51 -14.48 9.75
C ALA A 67 12.54 -13.11 9.05
N ILE A 68 13.72 -12.51 8.90
CA ILE A 68 13.91 -11.24 8.18
C ILE A 68 13.56 -11.40 6.70
N TYR A 69 13.99 -12.51 6.08
CA TYR A 69 13.61 -12.82 4.69
C TYR A 69 12.10 -13.02 4.54
N ASP A 70 11.47 -13.78 5.45
CA ASP A 70 10.04 -14.03 5.39
C ASP A 70 9.24 -12.71 5.59
N GLU A 71 9.68 -11.82 6.48
CA GLU A 71 9.09 -10.48 6.68
C GLU A 71 9.27 -9.58 5.43
N TYR A 72 10.46 -9.57 4.82
CA TYR A 72 10.72 -8.83 3.59
C TYR A 72 9.82 -9.28 2.44
N ASP A 73 9.61 -10.59 2.28
CA ASP A 73 8.76 -11.13 1.23
C ASP A 73 7.30 -10.70 1.41
N GLU A 74 6.78 -10.73 2.64
CA GLU A 74 5.42 -10.25 2.93
C GLU A 74 5.30 -8.73 2.74
N HIS A 75 6.31 -7.96 3.15
CA HIS A 75 6.37 -6.52 2.91
C HIS A 75 6.32 -6.19 1.42
N GLU A 76 7.14 -6.83 0.58
CA GLU A 76 7.16 -6.55 -0.86
C GLU A 76 5.85 -7.00 -1.53
N LYS A 77 5.27 -8.13 -1.14
CA LYS A 77 3.94 -8.54 -1.61
C LYS A 77 2.87 -7.50 -1.28
N LEU A 78 2.90 -6.95 -0.07
CA LEU A 78 1.96 -5.91 0.37
C LEU A 78 2.17 -4.63 -0.44
N ARG A 79 3.42 -4.16 -0.58
CA ARG A 79 3.77 -2.98 -1.38
C ARG A 79 3.24 -3.10 -2.81
N GLN A 80 3.50 -4.22 -3.46
CA GLN A 80 3.07 -4.47 -4.82
C GLN A 80 1.54 -4.50 -4.96
N ARG A 81 0.83 -5.06 -3.97
CA ARG A 81 -0.64 -5.05 -3.94
C ARG A 81 -1.16 -3.62 -3.83
N GLN A 82 -0.68 -2.85 -2.85
CA GLN A 82 -1.10 -1.48 -2.62
C GLN A 82 -0.80 -0.58 -3.83
N LEU A 83 0.36 -0.74 -4.46
CA LEU A 83 0.74 0.01 -5.65
C LEU A 83 -0.23 -0.25 -6.82
N ARG A 84 -0.61 -1.51 -7.05
CA ARG A 84 -1.62 -1.86 -8.06
C ARG A 84 -2.96 -1.23 -7.76
N GLU A 85 -3.44 -1.36 -6.52
CA GLU A 85 -4.74 -0.80 -6.12
C GLU A 85 -4.77 0.73 -6.28
N CYS A 86 -3.68 1.43 -5.92
CA CYS A 86 -3.57 2.87 -6.10
C CYS A 86 -3.59 3.26 -7.58
N ARG A 87 -2.90 2.50 -8.45
CA ARG A 87 -2.90 2.74 -9.90
C ARG A 87 -4.29 2.50 -10.50
N ASP A 88 -4.92 1.39 -10.14
CA ASP A 88 -6.28 1.05 -10.59
C ASP A 88 -7.29 2.12 -10.16
N TYR A 89 -7.20 2.59 -8.91
CA TYR A 89 -8.07 3.65 -8.42
C TYR A 89 -7.86 4.96 -9.18
N ARG A 90 -6.59 5.38 -9.37
CA ARG A 90 -6.24 6.56 -10.16
C ARG A 90 -6.81 6.47 -11.58
N ASP A 91 -6.68 5.33 -12.24
CA ASP A 91 -7.14 5.14 -13.61
C ASP A 91 -8.67 5.14 -13.70
N LYS A 92 -9.36 4.53 -12.72
CA LYS A 92 -10.82 4.60 -12.60
C LYS A 92 -11.31 6.04 -12.48
N MET A 93 -10.67 6.86 -11.64
CA MET A 93 -11.02 8.28 -11.51
C MET A 93 -10.92 9.05 -12.84
N ILE A 94 -9.94 8.69 -13.69
CA ILE A 94 -9.78 9.28 -15.01
C ILE A 94 -10.92 8.82 -15.93
N GLY A 95 -11.20 7.52 -15.94
CA GLY A 95 -12.28 6.91 -16.71
C GLY A 95 -13.65 7.49 -16.37
N ASP A 96 -14.01 7.52 -15.08
CA ASP A 96 -15.29 8.04 -14.60
C ASP A 96 -15.47 9.52 -14.95
N ARG A 97 -14.39 10.32 -14.87
CA ARG A 97 -14.43 11.73 -15.28
C ARG A 97 -14.67 11.87 -16.78
N VAL A 98 -14.03 11.04 -17.62
CA VAL A 98 -14.27 11.04 -19.07
C VAL A 98 -15.70 10.62 -19.37
N GLN A 99 -16.21 9.57 -18.72
CA GLN A 99 -17.60 9.12 -18.88
C GLN A 99 -18.60 10.21 -18.47
N HIS A 100 -18.37 10.89 -17.35
CA HIS A 100 -19.22 12.00 -16.89
C HIS A 100 -19.18 13.18 -17.86
N MET A 101 -18.02 13.51 -18.44
CA MET A 101 -17.91 14.56 -19.46
C MET A 101 -18.63 14.20 -20.77
N MET A 102 -18.64 12.93 -21.15
CA MET A 102 -19.36 12.45 -22.35
C MET A 102 -20.88 12.32 -22.13
N SER A 103 -21.34 12.15 -20.89
CA SER A 103 -22.76 12.03 -20.53
C SER A 103 -23.39 13.33 -20.02
N SER A 104 -22.59 14.34 -19.66
CA SER A 104 -23.06 15.65 -19.18
C SER A 104 -23.37 16.64 -20.31
N SER A 105 -24.38 16.32 -21.12
CA SER A 105 -25.32 17.34 -21.61
C SER A 105 -26.44 17.64 -20.58
N ALA A 106 -26.36 17.08 -19.36
CA ALA A 106 -27.28 17.39 -18.27
C ALA A 106 -26.62 17.31 -16.87
N GLN A 107 -26.53 18.47 -16.23
CA GLN A 107 -26.57 18.76 -14.79
C GLN A 107 -25.34 18.64 -13.86
N LYS A 108 -24.98 19.84 -13.38
CA LYS A 108 -24.77 20.29 -11.98
C LYS A 108 -23.68 19.60 -11.16
N PHE A 109 -22.52 20.26 -11.18
CA PHE A 109 -21.46 20.22 -10.16
C PHE A 109 -22.02 20.13 -8.73
N ILE A 110 -21.63 19.09 -8.00
CA ILE A 110 -21.69 19.07 -6.53
C ILE A 110 -20.30 19.48 -6.02
N PRO A 111 -20.15 20.57 -5.24
CA PRO A 111 -18.87 20.96 -4.67
C PRO A 111 -18.46 20.02 -3.53
N CYS A 112 -17.14 19.86 -3.41
CA CYS A 112 -16.46 19.15 -2.34
C CYS A 112 -16.89 19.62 -0.94
N HIS A 113 -16.97 18.65 -0.03
CA HIS A 113 -17.29 18.75 1.38
C HIS A 113 -16.51 19.89 2.08
N THR A 114 -17.20 20.95 2.49
CA THR A 114 -16.73 21.81 3.57
C THR A 114 -16.80 21.01 4.87
N LEU A 115 -15.66 20.65 5.45
CA LEU A 115 -15.60 20.28 6.86
C LEU A 115 -15.88 21.55 7.69
N SER A 116 -17.13 21.76 8.08
CA SER A 116 -17.46 22.64 9.19
C SER A 116 -17.16 21.89 10.48
N TYR A 117 -16.11 22.34 11.17
CA TYR A 117 -15.75 21.90 12.51
C TYR A 117 -16.77 22.49 13.48
N GLU A 118 -17.79 21.73 13.86
CA GLU A 118 -18.67 22.08 14.97
C GLU A 118 -18.27 21.27 16.20
N ASP A 119 -17.84 22.03 17.20
CA ASP A 119 -17.43 21.67 18.55
C ASP A 119 -18.52 20.87 19.29
N ALA A 120 -18.20 19.63 19.68
CA ALA A 120 -18.97 18.87 20.65
C ALA A 120 -18.03 18.05 21.53
N GLY A 121 -17.89 18.51 22.77
CA GLY A 121 -16.95 18.02 23.77
C GLY A 121 -16.98 16.52 24.01
N TYR A 122 -15.81 15.91 23.92
CA TYR A 122 -15.54 14.55 24.37
C TYR A 122 -15.29 14.57 25.88
N LYS A 123 -16.26 14.04 26.65
CA LYS A 123 -16.05 13.65 28.04
C LYS A 123 -15.58 12.20 28.07
N SER A 124 -14.42 12.02 28.68
CA SER A 124 -13.83 10.74 29.07
C SER A 124 -14.79 9.99 29.99
N ASP A 125 -14.92 8.68 29.79
CA ASP A 125 -15.12 7.73 30.89
C ASP A 125 -14.52 6.37 30.53
N GLU A 126 -13.65 5.90 31.44
CA GLU A 126 -13.16 4.54 31.53
C GLU A 126 -14.32 3.52 31.57
N SER A 127 -14.11 2.33 31.00
CA SER A 127 -13.83 1.15 31.84
C SER A 127 -14.10 -0.18 31.13
N HIS A 128 -13.39 -1.20 31.65
CA HIS A 128 -13.74 -2.62 31.67
C HIS A 128 -13.49 -3.48 30.43
N TYR A 129 -12.22 -3.89 30.32
CA TYR A 129 -11.86 -5.29 30.10
C TYR A 129 -12.71 -6.21 30.98
N SER A 130 -13.44 -7.16 30.38
CA SER A 130 -13.95 -8.32 31.10
C SER A 130 -14.17 -9.52 30.18
N SER A 131 -13.32 -10.51 30.41
CA SER A 131 -13.34 -11.88 29.92
C SER A 131 -14.71 -12.54 29.99
N LYS A 132 -15.08 -13.31 28.96
CA LYS A 132 -16.03 -14.43 29.10
C LYS A 132 -15.50 -15.68 28.43
N LYS A 133 -15.26 -16.67 29.29
CA LYS A 133 -14.86 -18.05 29.04
C LYS A 133 -16.07 -18.92 29.36
N LEU A 134 -16.51 -19.81 28.47
CA LEU A 134 -17.28 -21.01 28.82
C LEU A 134 -16.99 -22.17 27.84
N HIS A 135 -17.02 -23.37 28.40
CA HIS A 135 -16.49 -24.66 27.93
C HIS A 135 -17.52 -25.54 27.18
N ALA A 136 -16.99 -26.44 26.32
CA ALA A 136 -17.32 -27.87 26.05
C ALA A 136 -18.77 -28.28 25.65
N ALA A 137 -19.08 -29.34 24.87
CA ALA A 137 -18.38 -30.58 24.50
C ALA A 137 -19.03 -31.26 23.24
N SER A 138 -18.24 -32.14 22.58
CA SER A 138 -18.52 -33.49 21.98
C SER A 138 -19.64 -33.65 20.92
N ASP A 139 -19.62 -34.51 19.88
CA ASP A 139 -18.88 -35.71 19.46
C ASP A 139 -19.01 -35.88 17.91
N GLY A 140 -18.12 -36.68 17.29
CA GLY A 140 -18.54 -37.53 16.14
C GLY A 140 -17.84 -37.40 14.78
N GLU A 141 -16.92 -38.34 14.54
CA GLU A 141 -16.61 -39.04 13.28
C GLU A 141 -15.63 -38.46 12.21
N ILE A 142 -14.70 -39.35 11.83
CA ILE A 142 -13.63 -39.27 10.83
C ILE A 142 -14.11 -40.00 9.56
N PRO A 143 -13.73 -39.57 8.34
CA PRO A 143 -12.93 -40.49 7.51
C PRO A 143 -11.68 -39.85 6.88
N SER A 144 -10.62 -40.67 6.87
CA SER A 144 -9.38 -40.62 6.10
C SER A 144 -9.64 -40.55 4.59
N GLU A 145 -8.86 -39.76 3.85
CA GLU A 145 -8.31 -40.16 2.54
C GLU A 145 -7.04 -39.32 2.22
N ARG A 146 -6.12 -39.98 1.53
CA ARG A 146 -4.72 -39.65 1.26
C ARG A 146 -4.59 -39.06 -0.15
N GLY A 147 -3.84 -37.96 -0.34
CA GLY A 147 -3.62 -37.43 -1.70
C GLY A 147 -2.62 -36.27 -1.82
N GLN A 148 -1.34 -36.62 -2.00
CA GLN A 148 -0.28 -35.99 -2.82
C GLN A 148 -0.49 -34.51 -3.23
N SER A 149 0.28 -33.57 -2.67
CA SER A 149 1.59 -33.12 -3.18
C SER A 149 1.55 -32.57 -4.62
N THR A 150 1.55 -31.24 -4.74
CA THR A 150 2.47 -30.49 -5.61
C THR A 150 2.61 -29.05 -5.07
N ALA A 151 3.73 -28.79 -4.40
CA ALA A 151 4.17 -27.42 -4.13
C ALA A 151 4.60 -26.79 -5.46
N SER A 152 3.77 -25.91 -6.01
CA SER A 152 4.15 -25.06 -7.13
C SER A 152 4.78 -23.78 -6.58
N THR A 153 6.08 -23.86 -6.29
CA THR A 153 6.90 -22.69 -5.96
C THR A 153 7.10 -21.89 -7.24
N HIS A 154 6.16 -21.00 -7.54
CA HIS A 154 6.38 -19.97 -8.56
C HIS A 154 7.18 -18.84 -7.93
N CYS A 155 8.49 -19.04 -7.84
CA CYS A 155 9.46 -18.00 -7.50
C CYS A 155 9.55 -17.02 -8.67
N GLN A 156 8.84 -15.90 -8.57
CA GLN A 156 9.05 -14.77 -9.48
C GLN A 156 10.39 -14.12 -9.15
N SER A 157 11.37 -14.42 -10.00
CA SER A 157 12.66 -13.75 -10.05
C SER A 157 12.47 -12.28 -10.41
N TYR A 158 12.46 -11.39 -9.43
CA TYR A 158 12.60 -9.97 -9.68
C TYR A 158 14.08 -9.64 -9.98
N PRO A 159 14.38 -8.88 -11.06
CA PRO A 159 15.75 -8.57 -11.44
C PRO A 159 16.43 -7.68 -10.39
N ARG A 160 17.49 -8.19 -9.76
CA ARG A 160 18.39 -7.43 -8.89
C ARG A 160 19.09 -6.32 -9.68
N ARG A 161 18.71 -5.09 -9.44
CA ARG A 161 19.26 -3.85 -10.01
C ARG A 161 18.95 -2.76 -8.96
N TYR A 162 19.87 -2.07 -8.28
CA TYR A 162 21.27 -1.75 -8.54
C TYR A 162 22.07 -1.43 -7.26
N LYS A 163 23.39 -1.37 -7.49
CA LYS A 163 24.60 -0.89 -6.79
C LYS A 163 24.51 -0.07 -5.49
N VAL A 164 25.30 -0.55 -4.52
CA VAL A 164 25.94 0.19 -3.42
C VAL A 164 26.77 1.35 -3.97
N ILE A 165 26.51 2.57 -3.50
CA ILE A 165 27.47 3.68 -3.60
C ILE A 165 28.22 3.69 -2.27
N LEU A 166 29.54 3.55 -2.35
CA LEU A 166 30.49 3.56 -1.23
C LEU A 166 30.55 4.92 -0.54
#